data_AF-A0A1E3JBS9-F1
#
_entry.id   AF-A0A1E3JBS9-F1
#
_cell.length_a   1.000
_cell.length_b   1.000
_cell.length_c   1.000
_cell.angle_alpha   90.00
_cell.angle_beta   90.00
_cell.angle_gamma   90.00
#
_symmetry.space_group_name_H-M   'P 1'
#
loop_
_entity.id
_entity.type
_entity.pdbx_description
1 polymer ?
#
loop_
_entity_poly.entity_id
_entity_poly.type
_entity_poly.pdbx_seq_one_letter_code
_entity_poly.pdbx_strand_id
1 'polypeptide(L)'
;MAKSIRSKAKMASRARKRQQSHYAVAEAQRTQRLSDKLLGKTDKNDEEIKEEGKEEAIEDDAEMKEEPKKISTSGLKGNRREQWRSARGLAPRPKAKLGAKKNSRRR
;
A
#
# COMPACT_ATOMS: atom_id res chain seq x y z
N MET A 1 25.01 38.18 -2.26
CA MET A 1 25.21 36.85 -1.67
C MET A 1 24.52 35.79 -2.53
N ALA A 2 25.17 34.65 -2.80
CA ALA A 2 24.54 33.53 -3.50
C ALA A 2 23.50 32.82 -2.61
N LYS A 3 22.50 32.20 -3.24
CA LYS A 3 21.47 31.42 -2.54
C LYS A 3 22.02 30.03 -2.16
N SER A 4 21.84 29.62 -0.91
CA SER A 4 22.14 28.26 -0.44
C SER A 4 21.39 27.18 -1.23
N ILE A 5 21.98 25.99 -1.35
CA ILE A 5 21.36 24.80 -1.95
C ILE A 5 20.04 24.46 -1.25
N ARG A 6 19.96 24.65 0.06
CA ARG A 6 18.77 24.37 0.89
C ARG A 6 17.83 25.57 1.00
N SER A 7 18.09 26.67 0.28
CA SER A 7 17.20 27.83 0.31
C SER A 7 15.81 27.46 -0.22
N LYS A 8 14.77 27.92 0.49
CA LYS A 8 13.37 27.59 0.19
C LYS A 8 12.97 27.95 -1.24
N ALA A 9 13.41 29.12 -1.73
CA ALA A 9 13.18 29.55 -3.10
C ALA A 9 13.80 28.61 -4.14
N LYS A 10 15.05 28.15 -3.94
CA LYS A 10 15.70 27.19 -4.85
C LYS A 10 15.01 25.83 -4.78
N MET A 11 14.71 25.33 -3.59
CA MET A 11 14.02 24.04 -3.41
C MET A 11 12.63 24.04 -4.05
N ALA A 12 11.83 25.11 -3.88
CA ALA A 12 10.53 25.25 -4.51
C ALA A 12 10.62 25.27 -6.05
N SER A 13 11.60 26.01 -6.61
CA SER A 13 11.82 26.01 -8.06
C SER A 13 12.22 24.64 -8.61
N ARG A 14 13.04 23.88 -7.86
CA ARG A 14 13.42 22.51 -8.22
C ARG A 14 12.24 21.55 -8.15
N ALA A 15 11.40 21.67 -7.12
CA ALA A 15 10.19 20.87 -6.99
C ALA A 15 9.23 21.08 -8.18
N ARG A 16 8.96 22.34 -8.56
CA ARG A 16 8.16 22.66 -9.75
C ARG A 16 8.73 22.04 -11.02
N LYS A 17 10.05 22.14 -11.22
CA LYS A 17 10.71 21.51 -12.39
C LYS A 17 10.56 19.99 -12.40
N ARG A 18 10.64 19.30 -11.26
CA ARG A 18 10.45 17.84 -11.22
C ARG A 18 9.04 17.43 -11.66
N GLN A 19 8.01 18.20 -11.29
CA GLN A 19 6.61 17.85 -11.55
C GLN A 19 6.08 18.36 -12.89
N GLN A 20 6.51 19.54 -13.33
CA GLN A 20 5.86 20.29 -14.42
C GLN A 20 6.70 20.40 -15.69
N SER A 21 7.91 19.83 -15.72
CA SER A 21 8.79 19.91 -16.89
C SER A 21 9.05 18.52 -17.49
N HIS A 22 9.87 18.48 -18.55
CA HIS A 22 10.31 17.27 -19.23
C HIS A 22 10.87 16.18 -18.30
N TYR A 23 11.36 16.54 -17.09
CA TYR A 23 11.77 15.56 -16.09
C TYR A 23 10.65 14.60 -15.69
N ALA A 24 9.41 15.09 -15.55
CA ALA A 24 8.26 14.27 -15.20
C ALA A 24 7.95 13.25 -16.31
N VAL A 25 7.98 13.70 -17.58
CA VAL A 25 7.73 12.84 -18.75
C VAL A 25 8.79 11.75 -18.86
N ALA A 26 10.06 12.12 -18.73
CA ALA A 26 11.17 11.16 -18.80
C ALA A 26 11.15 10.15 -17.64
N GLU A 27 10.70 10.56 -16.45
CA GLU A 27 10.50 9.67 -15.31
C GLU A 27 9.34 8.72 -15.55
N ALA A 28 8.19 9.20 -16.02
CA ALA A 28 7.03 8.38 -16.35
C ALA A 28 7.33 7.34 -17.46
N GLN A 29 8.08 7.74 -18.50
CA GLN A 29 8.53 6.79 -19.53
C GLN A 29 9.43 5.70 -18.96
N ARG A 30 10.32 6.05 -18.02
CA ARG A 30 11.19 5.06 -17.36
C ARG A 30 10.38 4.11 -16.49
N THR A 31 9.40 4.59 -15.73
CA THR A 31 8.55 3.73 -14.91
C THR A 31 7.67 2.82 -15.75
N GLN A 32 7.12 3.30 -16.88
CA GLN A 32 6.38 2.48 -17.84
C GLN A 32 7.25 1.35 -18.38
N ARG A 33 8.43 1.65 -18.92
CA ARG A 33 9.37 0.62 -19.42
C ARG A 33 9.73 -0.43 -18.38
N LEU A 34 9.88 -0.03 -17.11
CA LEU A 34 10.14 -0.97 -16.02
C LEU A 34 8.92 -1.83 -15.72
N SER A 35 7.72 -1.24 -15.73
CA SER A 35 6.46 -1.98 -15.58
C SER A 35 6.29 -3.00 -16.71
N ASP A 36 6.58 -2.62 -17.96
CA ASP A 36 6.44 -3.51 -19.11
C ASP A 36 7.41 -4.69 -19.02
N LYS A 37 8.66 -4.44 -18.60
CA LYS A 37 9.66 -5.50 -18.35
C LYS A 37 9.26 -6.44 -17.22
N LEU A 38 8.73 -5.91 -16.11
CA LEU A 38 8.30 -6.72 -14.97
C LEU A 38 7.05 -7.55 -15.30
N LEU A 39 6.15 -7.00 -16.11
CA LEU A 39 4.93 -7.66 -16.56
C LEU A 39 5.13 -8.53 -17.82
N GLY A 40 6.34 -8.57 -18.38
CA GLY A 40 6.66 -9.38 -19.57
C GLY A 40 6.04 -8.88 -20.89
N LYS A 41 5.47 -7.67 -20.93
CA LYS A 41 4.78 -7.06 -22.09
C LYS A 41 5.73 -6.54 -23.18
N THR A 42 6.90 -7.15 -23.31
CA THR A 42 7.82 -6.83 -24.39
C THR A 42 7.55 -7.80 -25.51
N ASP A 43 7.29 -7.28 -26.71
CA ASP A 43 6.75 -7.98 -27.89
C ASP A 43 7.43 -9.31 -28.27
N LYS A 44 8.60 -9.63 -27.71
CA LYS A 44 9.27 -10.92 -27.87
C LYS A 44 8.60 -12.08 -27.12
N ASN A 45 7.76 -11.81 -26.13
CA ASN A 45 6.93 -12.81 -25.44
C ASN A 45 5.43 -12.64 -25.74
N ASP A 46 5.02 -11.55 -26.39
CA ASP A 46 3.60 -11.28 -26.64
C ASP A 46 3.03 -12.13 -27.78
N GLU A 47 3.83 -12.68 -28.69
CA GLU A 47 3.32 -13.63 -29.70
C GLU A 47 3.04 -15.02 -29.10
N GLU A 48 3.90 -15.54 -28.22
CA GLU A 48 3.62 -16.80 -27.50
C GLU A 48 2.52 -16.63 -26.42
N ILE A 49 2.43 -15.49 -25.74
CA ILE A 49 1.45 -15.29 -24.65
C ILE A 49 0.08 -14.79 -25.17
N LYS A 50 -0.02 -14.15 -26.35
CA LYS A 50 -1.34 -13.75 -26.91
C LYS A 50 -2.05 -14.88 -27.65
N GLU A 51 -1.35 -15.91 -28.13
CA GLU A 51 -2.01 -17.10 -28.70
C GLU A 51 -2.48 -18.06 -27.60
N GLU A 52 -1.75 -18.21 -26.49
CA GLU A 52 -2.23 -19.01 -25.34
C GLU A 52 -3.14 -18.22 -24.38
N GLY A 53 -3.10 -16.89 -24.40
CA GLY A 53 -3.91 -16.02 -23.53
C GLY A 53 -5.26 -15.61 -24.09
N LYS A 54 -5.69 -16.16 -25.23
CA LYS A 54 -6.97 -15.84 -25.88
C LYS A 54 -8.00 -16.99 -25.85
N GLU A 55 -7.63 -18.15 -25.31
CA GLU A 55 -8.54 -19.28 -25.06
C GLU A 55 -8.85 -19.53 -23.58
N GLU A 56 -8.39 -18.67 -22.67
CA GLU A 56 -8.89 -18.63 -21.28
C GLU A 56 -9.39 -17.23 -20.94
N ALA A 57 -10.29 -16.70 -21.77
CA ALA A 57 -11.33 -15.81 -21.27
C ALA A 57 -12.28 -16.67 -20.41
N ILE A 58 -11.89 -16.91 -19.17
CA ILE A 58 -12.80 -17.42 -18.14
C ILE A 58 -13.88 -16.36 -17.93
N GLU A 59 -14.96 -16.49 -18.71
CA GLU A 59 -16.30 -16.00 -18.38
C GLU A 59 -16.76 -16.72 -17.10
N ASP A 60 -16.26 -16.28 -15.95
CA ASP A 60 -16.93 -16.46 -14.67
C ASP A 60 -17.03 -15.09 -14.00
N ASP A 61 -17.74 -14.17 -14.67
CA ASP A 61 -18.38 -13.04 -14.00
C ASP A 61 -19.67 -13.53 -13.31
N ALA A 62 -19.52 -14.59 -12.50
CA ALA A 62 -20.53 -15.00 -11.55
C ALA A 62 -20.51 -13.97 -10.41
N GLU A 63 -21.31 -12.92 -10.61
CA GLU A 63 -21.69 -11.85 -9.70
C GLU A 63 -21.65 -12.31 -8.22
N MET A 64 -20.51 -12.09 -7.56
CA MET A 64 -20.24 -12.53 -6.19
C MET A 64 -20.96 -11.59 -5.23
N LYS A 65 -22.28 -11.81 -5.05
CA LYS A 65 -23.12 -11.17 -4.04
C LYS A 65 -22.82 -11.75 -2.66
N GLU A 66 -21.61 -11.53 -2.16
CA GLU A 66 -21.31 -11.72 -0.74
C GLU A 66 -21.18 -10.36 -0.06
N GLU A 67 -22.09 -10.06 0.87
CA GLU A 67 -21.98 -8.90 1.74
C GLU A 67 -20.60 -8.90 2.42
N PRO A 68 -19.90 -7.75 2.50
CA PRO A 68 -18.53 -7.72 2.99
C PRO A 68 -18.50 -8.07 4.48
N LYS A 69 -18.24 -9.35 4.78
CA LYS A 69 -17.91 -9.80 6.13
C LYS A 69 -16.61 -9.12 6.52
N LYS A 70 -16.65 -8.24 7.52
CA LYS A 70 -15.48 -7.51 8.01
C LYS A 70 -14.51 -8.50 8.67
N ILE A 71 -13.63 -9.08 7.87
CA ILE A 71 -12.58 -9.97 8.33
C ILE A 71 -11.51 -9.10 8.99
N SER A 72 -11.36 -9.24 10.31
CA SER A 72 -10.30 -8.57 11.07
C SER A 72 -8.96 -9.18 10.68
N THR A 73 -8.18 -8.46 9.86
CA THR A 73 -6.80 -8.85 9.49
C THR A 73 -5.83 -8.85 10.67
N SER A 74 -6.24 -8.25 11.81
CA SER A 74 -5.64 -8.52 13.10
C SER A 74 -6.36 -9.71 13.76
N GLY A 75 -5.94 -10.93 13.45
CA GLY A 75 -6.31 -12.10 14.27
C GLY A 75 -5.88 -11.91 15.73
N LEU A 76 -6.28 -12.83 16.61
CA LEU A 76 -5.87 -12.84 18.01
C LEU A 76 -4.34 -12.89 18.09
N LYS A 77 -3.68 -11.73 18.19
CA LYS A 77 -2.25 -11.64 18.50
C LYS A 77 -2.10 -12.30 19.86
N GLY A 78 -1.60 -13.54 19.88
CA GLY A 78 -1.42 -14.36 21.07
C GLY A 78 -0.64 -13.63 22.16
N ASN A 79 -1.34 -12.80 22.91
CA ASN A 79 -0.75 -11.95 23.91
C ASN A 79 -0.45 -12.83 25.11
N ARG A 80 0.82 -12.92 25.50
CA ARG A 80 1.29 -13.74 26.61
C ARG A 80 0.47 -13.53 27.90
N ARG A 81 -0.06 -12.32 28.11
CA ARG A 81 -0.93 -11.99 29.24
C ARG A 81 -2.33 -12.59 29.15
N GLU A 82 -2.91 -12.70 27.95
CA GLU A 82 -4.21 -13.36 27.76
C GLU A 82 -4.07 -14.87 27.93
N GLN A 83 -3.00 -15.46 27.40
CA GLN A 83 -2.66 -16.87 27.58
C GLN A 83 -2.47 -17.25 29.06
N TRP A 84 -1.71 -16.45 29.83
CA TRP A 84 -1.53 -16.69 31.26
C TRP A 84 -2.84 -16.62 32.05
N ARG A 85 -3.76 -15.72 31.67
CA ARG A 85 -5.08 -15.61 32.32
C ARG A 85 -5.95 -16.81 31.99
N SER A 86 -6.02 -17.21 30.72
CA SER A 86 -6.74 -18.42 30.30
C SER A 86 -6.19 -19.66 31.02
N ALA A 87 -4.87 -19.81 31.11
CA ALA A 87 -4.23 -20.92 31.84
C ALA A 87 -4.51 -20.89 33.36
N ARG A 88 -4.81 -19.73 33.92
CA ARG A 88 -5.17 -19.54 35.34
C ARG A 88 -6.69 -19.50 35.58
N GLY A 89 -7.51 -19.82 34.57
CA GLY A 89 -8.97 -19.79 34.66
C GLY A 89 -9.55 -18.40 34.89
N LEU A 90 -8.76 -17.34 34.67
CA LEU A 90 -9.16 -15.95 34.87
C LEU A 90 -9.83 -15.41 33.61
N ALA A 91 -10.95 -14.71 33.77
CA ALA A 91 -11.66 -14.06 32.67
C ALA A 91 -10.74 -13.11 31.86
N PRO A 92 -10.96 -12.95 30.54
CA PRO A 92 -10.21 -12.00 29.71
C PRO A 92 -10.36 -10.58 30.28
N ARG A 93 -9.32 -9.75 30.13
CA ARG A 93 -9.43 -8.36 30.62
C ARG A 93 -10.58 -7.68 29.90
N PRO A 94 -11.46 -6.96 30.61
CA PRO A 94 -12.42 -6.10 29.94
C PRO A 94 -11.63 -5.13 29.06
N LYS A 95 -12.00 -5.03 27.78
CA LYS A 95 -11.41 -4.02 26.89
C LYS A 95 -11.63 -2.67 27.58
N ALA A 96 -10.54 -1.93 27.82
CA ALA A 96 -10.66 -0.62 28.43
C ALA A 96 -11.62 0.20 27.56
N LYS A 97 -12.75 0.65 28.13
CA LYS A 97 -13.65 1.55 27.43
C LYS A 97 -12.80 2.72 26.95
N LEU A 98 -12.91 3.04 25.65
CA LEU A 98 -12.31 4.21 25.02
C LEU A 98 -12.69 5.45 25.87
N GLY A 99 -11.83 5.85 26.80
CA GLY A 99 -12.22 6.73 27.90
C GLY A 99 -11.25 6.75 29.07
N ALA A 100 -10.31 5.81 29.16
CA ALA A 100 -9.13 5.98 30.01
C ALA A 100 -8.30 7.18 29.49
N LYS A 101 -8.50 8.32 30.15
CA LYS A 101 -7.90 9.63 29.89
C LYS A 101 -6.47 9.49 29.39
N LYS A 102 -6.21 9.90 28.14
CA LYS A 102 -4.84 10.18 27.70
C LYS A 102 -4.33 11.31 28.58
N ASN A 103 -3.33 11.04 29.42
CA ASN A 103 -2.58 12.06 30.13
C ASN A 103 -2.18 13.15 29.14
N SER A 104 -2.82 14.32 29.22
CA SER A 104 -2.45 15.48 28.43
C SER A 104 -1.16 16.04 29.01
N ARG A 105 -0.03 15.40 28.72
CA ARG A 105 1.24 16.13 28.71
C ARG A 105 1.23 17.02 27.47
N ARG A 106 0.55 18.16 27.58
CA ARG A 106 0.74 19.29 26.67
C ARG A 106 2.08 19.91 27.05
N ARG A 107 3.08 19.68 26.19
CA ARG A 107 4.22 20.58 26.01
C ARG A 107 3.73 21.86 25.34
#